data_AF-A0A2R6H9Q8-F1
#
_entry.id   AF-A0A2R6H9Q8-F1
#
_cell.length_a   1.000
_cell.length_b   1.000
_cell.length_c   1.000
_cell.angle_alpha   90.00
_cell.angle_beta   90.00
_cell.angle_gamma   90.00
#
_symmetry.space_group_name_H-M   'P 1'
#
loop_
_entity.id
_entity.type
_entity.pdbx_description
1 polymer ?
#
loop_
_entity_poly.entity_id
_entity_poly.type
_entity_poly.pdbx_seq_one_letter_code
_entity_poly.pdbx_strand_id
1 'polypeptide(L)' 'MPDVLARNLIDKAVIGSDGSELGTLSTITMDPETGALGHLLVTPHADAGVDEAELDESGRFAVSMASVQAVKDHVVVGR' A
#
# COMPACT_ATOMS: atom_id res chain seq x y z
N MET A 1 14.63 23.15 -4.49
CA MET A 1 13.27 23.00 -3.94
C MET A 1 12.73 21.63 -4.35
N PRO A 2 12.88 20.58 -3.51
CA PRO A 2 12.24 19.30 -3.72
C PRO A 2 11.09 19.14 -2.69
N ASP A 3 9.99 19.87 -2.86
CA ASP A 3 8.90 19.93 -1.88
C ASP A 3 7.62 19.18 -2.31
N VAL A 4 7.66 18.35 -3.36
CA VAL A 4 6.42 17.80 -3.95
C VAL A 4 6.52 16.31 -4.32
N LEU A 5 7.03 15.46 -3.43
CA LEU A 5 6.90 13.99 -3.62
C LEU A 5 6.12 13.26 -2.51
N ALA A 6 5.98 13.82 -1.30
CA ALA A 6 5.44 13.10 -0.14
C ALA A 6 3.95 13.34 0.18
N ARG A 7 3.23 14.23 -0.54
CA ARG A 7 1.84 14.60 -0.19
C ARG A 7 0.74 13.93 -1.02
N ASN A 8 1.06 13.22 -2.10
CA ASN A 8 0.03 12.72 -3.02
C ASN A 8 -0.22 11.20 -2.96
N LEU A 9 0.52 10.46 -2.12
CA LEU A 9 0.41 8.99 -2.01
C LEU A 9 -0.42 8.53 -0.80
N ILE A 10 -0.49 9.34 0.24
CA ILE A 10 -1.36 9.13 1.40
C ILE A 10 -2.81 9.30 0.90
N ASP A 11 -3.70 8.36 1.22
CA ASP A 11 -5.09 8.25 0.71
C ASP A 11 -5.26 7.73 -0.73
N LYS A 12 -4.25 7.10 -1.33
CA LYS A 12 -4.47 6.41 -2.62
C LYS A 12 -5.13 5.04 -2.44
N ALA A 13 -6.09 4.76 -3.32
CA ALA A 13 -6.66 3.43 -3.47
C ALA A 13 -5.57 2.45 -3.94
N VAL A 14 -5.59 1.24 -3.40
CA VAL A 14 -4.72 0.13 -3.77
C VAL A 14 -5.59 -0.90 -4.48
N ILE A 15 -5.18 -1.25 -5.69
CA ILE A 15 -5.92 -2.13 -6.60
C ILE A 15 -5.02 -3.30 -6.98
N GLY A 16 -5.57 -4.51 -6.96
CA GLY A 16 -4.90 -5.71 -7.49
C GLY A 16 -4.78 -5.65 -9.01
N SER A 17 -3.78 -6.32 -9.58
CA SER A 17 -3.60 -6.44 -11.03
C SER A 17 -4.77 -7.14 -11.74
N ASP A 18 -5.63 -7.83 -10.97
CA ASP A 18 -6.90 -8.43 -11.41
C ASP A 18 -8.08 -7.43 -11.40
N GLY A 19 -7.86 -6.20 -10.96
CA GLY A 19 -8.87 -5.14 -10.85
C GLY A 19 -9.64 -5.12 -9.53
N SER A 20 -9.27 -5.96 -8.56
CA SER A 20 -9.89 -5.95 -7.22
C SER A 20 -9.48 -4.72 -6.42
N GLU A 21 -10.43 -4.05 -5.76
CA GLU A 21 -10.12 -2.98 -4.81
C GLU A 21 -9.71 -3.60 -3.47
N LEU A 22 -8.43 -3.44 -3.13
CA LEU A 22 -7.86 -4.05 -1.93
C LEU A 22 -8.02 -3.16 -0.72
N GLY A 23 -7.93 -1.84 -0.91
CA GLY A 23 -8.15 -0.89 0.17
C GLY A 23 -7.45 0.44 -0.05
N THR A 24 -7.10 1.11 1.06
CA THR A 24 -6.45 2.44 1.02
C THR A 24 -5.07 2.39 1.63
N LEU A 25 -4.08 2.93 0.92
CA LEU A 25 -2.72 3.05 1.40
C LEU A 25 -2.68 3.99 2.61
N SER A 26 -2.32 3.44 3.77
CA SER A 26 -2.23 4.19 5.03
C SER A 26 -0.84 4.73 5.28
N THR A 27 0.19 3.90 5.09
CA THR A 27 1.59 4.31 5.25
C THR A 27 2.53 3.37 4.49
N ILE A 28 3.81 3.71 4.44
CA ILE A 28 4.88 2.90 3.85
C ILE A 28 5.99 2.76 4.88
N THR A 29 6.50 1.55 5.02
CA THR A 29 7.68 1.27 5.86
C THR A 29 8.95 1.53 5.06
N MET A 30 9.94 2.09 5.73
CA MET A 30 11.25 2.41 5.15
C MET A 30 12.33 1.94 6.12
N ASP A 31 13.34 1.29 5.58
CA ASP A 31 14.57 0.98 6.30
C ASP A 31 15.30 2.30 6.61
N PRO A 32 15.55 2.63 7.90
CA PRO A 32 16.09 3.92 8.29
C PRO A 32 17.59 4.06 7.98
N GLU A 33 18.31 2.95 7.77
CA GLU A 33 19.75 2.96 7.50
C GLU A 33 20.04 3.15 6.01
N THR A 34 19.25 2.50 5.15
CA THR A 34 19.45 2.46 3.70
C THR A 34 18.50 3.38 2.94
N GLY A 35 17.39 3.79 3.56
CA GLY A 35 16.29 4.50 2.90
C GLY A 35 15.47 3.62 1.94
N ALA A 36 15.70 2.30 1.93
CA ALA A 36 14.95 1.38 1.10
C ALA A 36 13.50 1.25 1.60
N LEU A 37 12.54 1.39 0.70
CA LEU A 37 11.13 1.17 1.04
C LEU A 37 10.88 -0.34 1.13
N GLY A 38 10.18 -0.80 2.17
CA GLY A 38 9.91 -2.21 2.43
C GLY A 38 8.51 -2.64 2.00
N HIS A 39 7.51 -2.17 2.76
CA HIS A 39 6.11 -2.56 2.61
C HIS A 39 5.17 -1.37 2.64
N LEU A 40 4.12 -1.45 1.84
CA LEU A 40 2.95 -0.60 1.88
C LEU A 40 1.96 -1.19 2.90
N LEU A 41 1.57 -0.41 3.90
CA LEU A 41 0.52 -0.81 4.84
C LEU A 41 -0.82 -0.31 4.33
N VAL A 42 -1.73 -1.25 4.06
CA VAL A 42 -3.01 -0.99 3.43
C VAL A 42 -4.13 -1.31 4.41
N THR A 43 -5.05 -0.37 4.58
CA THR A 43 -6.30 -0.62 5.31
C THR A 43 -7.28 -1.28 4.34
N PRO A 44 -7.69 -2.53 4.55
CA PRO A 44 -8.58 -3.24 3.65
C PRO A 44 -9.96 -2.59 3.62
N HIS A 45 -10.62 -2.65 2.47
CA HIS A 45 -12.07 -2.38 2.39
C HIS A 45 -12.84 -3.64 2.80
N ALA A 46 -14.11 -3.47 3.18
CA ALA A 46 -14.95 -4.57 3.67
C ALA A 46 -15.06 -5.72 2.65
N ASP A 47 -15.00 -5.42 1.35
CA ASP A 47 -15.14 -6.38 0.26
C ASP A 47 -13.79 -6.93 -0.26
N ALA A 48 -12.66 -6.52 0.33
CA ALA A 48 -11.33 -6.89 -0.14
C ALA A 48 -10.99 -8.38 0.09
N GLY A 49 -11.77 -9.07 0.94
CA GLY A 49 -11.58 -10.50 1.21
C GLY A 49 -10.23 -10.83 1.86
N VAL A 50 -9.70 -9.92 2.67
CA VAL A 50 -8.46 -10.12 3.43
C VAL A 50 -8.80 -10.86 4.73
N ASP A 51 -8.09 -11.96 5.00
CA ASP A 51 -8.25 -12.71 6.23
C ASP A 51 -7.79 -11.88 7.44
N GLU A 52 -8.52 -11.95 8.56
CA GLU A 52 -8.16 -11.24 9.80
C GLU A 52 -6.76 -11.63 10.31
N ALA A 53 -6.28 -12.83 9.97
CA ALA A 53 -4.95 -13.31 10.31
C ALA A 53 -3.81 -12.59 9.56
N GLU A 54 -4.10 -11.95 8.42
CA GLU A 54 -3.14 -11.17 7.64
C GLU A 54 -3.08 -9.70 8.09
N LEU A 55 -3.96 -9.29 9.00
CA LEU A 55 -4.04 -7.93 9.52
C LEU A 55 -3.15 -7.74 10.75
N ASP A 56 -2.55 -6.56 10.84
CA ASP A 56 -1.85 -6.08 12.03
C ASP A 56 -2.83 -5.64 13.13
N GLU A 57 -2.31 -5.26 14.30
CA GLU A 57 -3.12 -4.76 15.42
C GLU A 57 -3.93 -3.50 15.09
N SER A 58 -3.59 -2.80 14.02
CA SER A 58 -4.30 -1.62 13.50
C SER A 58 -5.30 -1.98 12.38
N GLY A 59 -5.48 -3.26 12.07
CA GLY A 59 -6.39 -3.74 11.03
C GLY A 59 -5.84 -3.54 9.61
N ARG A 60 -4.52 -3.49 9.42
CA ARG A 60 -3.88 -3.27 8.11
C ARG A 60 -3.08 -4.48 7.68
N PHE A 61 -3.05 -4.78 6.38
CA PHE A 61 -2.16 -5.80 5.83
C PHE A 61 -0.96 -5.15 5.13
N ALA A 62 0.13 -5.91 5.05
CA ALA A 62 1.37 -5.48 4.42
C ALA A 62 1.47 -5.98 2.97
N VAL A 63 1.72 -5.07 2.04
CA VAL A 63 2.03 -5.40 0.64
C VAL A 63 3.49 -5.08 0.36
N SER A 64 4.21 -6.02 -0.25
CA SER A 64 5.60 -5.80 -0.64
C SER A 64 5.72 -4.67 -1.66
N MET A 65 6.69 -3.76 -1.45
CA MET A 65 7.09 -2.78 -2.47
C MET A 65 7.47 -3.45 -3.80
N ALA A 66 8.00 -4.68 -3.76
CA ALA A 66 8.38 -5.42 -4.96
C ALA A 66 7.17 -5.85 -5.81
N SER A 67 5.98 -5.94 -5.20
CA SER A 67 4.74 -6.26 -5.90
C SER A 67 4.10 -5.03 -6.56
N VAL A 68 4.58 -3.82 -6.29
CA VAL A 68 4.03 -2.60 -6.88
C VAL A 68 4.40 -2.54 -8.36
N GLN A 69 3.37 -2.53 -9.22
CA GLN A 69 3.54 -2.48 -10.67
C GLN A 69 3.41 -1.06 -11.22
N ALA A 70 2.52 -0.26 -10.64
CA ALA A 70 2.29 1.11 -11.08
C ALA A 70 1.82 2.01 -9.94
N VAL A 71 2.23 3.27 -10.00
CA VAL A 71 1.78 4.32 -9.08
C VAL A 71 1.30 5.51 -9.91
N LYS A 72 -0.02 5.73 -9.92
CA LYS A 72 -0.66 6.88 -10.57
C LYS A 72 -1.64 7.54 -9.59
N ASP A 73 -2.91 7.67 -9.95
CA ASP A 73 -3.97 8.09 -9.04
C ASP A 73 -4.29 7.02 -7.99
N HIS A 74 -4.01 5.75 -8.32
CA HIS A 74 -4.06 4.57 -7.47
C HIS A 74 -2.73 3.80 -7.54
N VAL A 75 -2.52 2.89 -6.59
CA VAL A 75 -1.39 1.95 -6.57
C VAL A 75 -1.87 0.61 -7.10
N VAL A 76 -1.21 0.09 -8.13
CA VAL A 76 -1.48 -1.25 -8.67
C VAL A 76 -0.45 -2.24 -8.13
N VAL A 77 -0.92 -3.34 -7.57
CA VAL A 77 -0.06 -4.40 -7.02
C VAL A 77 -0.31 -5.73 -7.73
N GLY A 78 0.78 -6.43 -8.06
CA GLY A 78 0.74 -7.78 -8.59
C GLY A 78 0.45 -8.78 -7.48
N ARG A 79 -0.62 -9.56 -7.65
CA ARG A 79 -0.95 -10.72 -6.82
C ARG A 79 -0.50 -12.00 -7.50
#